data_AF-N4WDR8-F1
#
_entry.id   AF-N4WDR8-F1
#
_cell.length_a   1.000
_cell.length_b   1.000
_cell.length_c   1.000
_cell.angle_alpha   90.00
_cell.angle_beta   90.00
_cell.angle_gamma   90.00
#
_symmetry.space_group_name_H-M   'P 1'
#
loop_
_entity.id
_entity.type
_entity.pdbx_description
1 polymer ?
#
loop_
_entity_poly.entity_id
_entity_poly.type
_entity_poly.pdbx_seq_one_letter_code
_entity_poly.pdbx_strand_id
1 'polypeptide(L)' 'MKAVQVYALLQGRTYVIPDDMKQMAKPVLAHRIVPSQRIGVKQGDTASIIDEILQQVTVPTEREKDLV' A
#
# COMPACT_ATOMS: atom_id res chain seq x y z
N MET A 1 8.06 6.10 -2.67
CA MET A 1 9.10 5.82 -1.64
C MET A 1 9.29 6.97 -0.64
N LYS A 2 9.55 8.22 -1.06
CA LYS A 2 9.84 9.34 -0.13
C LYS A 2 8.80 9.55 0.98
N ALA A 3 7.50 9.54 0.66
CA ALA A 3 6.44 9.72 1.66
C ALA A 3 6.50 8.66 2.78
N VAL A 4 6.78 7.40 2.43
CA VAL A 4 6.89 6.28 3.37
C VAL A 4 8.15 6.39 4.23
N GLN A 5 9.27 6.82 3.63
CA GLN A 5 10.52 7.05 4.36
C GLN A 5 10.37 8.18 5.38
N VAL A 6 9.74 9.30 4.98
CA VAL A 6 9.44 10.40 5.89
C VAL A 6 8.48 9.95 6.97
N TYR A 7 7.45 9.17 6.64
CA TYR A 7 6.54 8.60 7.64
C TYR A 7 7.29 7.75 8.68
N ALA A 8 8.16 6.83 8.25
CA ALA A 8 8.98 6.04 9.16
C ALA A 8 9.89 6.91 10.06
N LEU A 9 10.52 7.94 9.49
CA LEU A 9 11.35 8.90 10.24
C LEU A 9 10.53 9.67 11.28
N LEU A 10 9.32 10.12 10.92
CA LEU A 10 8.41 10.78 11.87
C LEU A 10 7.94 9.83 12.99
N GLN A 11 7.95 8.53 12.74
CA GLN A 11 7.70 7.48 13.74
C GLN A 11 8.98 7.08 14.53
N GLY A 12 10.09 7.84 14.39
CA GLY A 12 11.34 7.59 15.10
C GLY A 12 12.14 6.39 14.59
N ARG A 13 11.79 5.83 13.42
CA ARG A 13 12.48 4.68 12.81
C ARG A 13 13.34 5.12 11.64
N THR A 14 14.50 4.48 11.50
CA THR A 14 15.45 4.75 10.39
C THR A 14 15.19 3.90 9.16
N TYR A 15 14.21 3.00 9.22
CA TYR A 15 13.84 2.10 8.13
C TYR A 15 12.33 1.94 8.03
N VAL A 16 11.88 1.62 6.82
CA VAL A 16 10.47 1.38 6.48
C VAL A 16 10.07 -0.03 6.85
N ILE A 17 8.88 -0.19 7.44
CA ILE A 17 8.25 -1.50 7.64
C ILE A 17 7.04 -1.67 6.69
N PRO A 18 6.58 -2.91 6.43
CA PRO A 18 5.43 -3.16 5.55
C PRO A 18 4.17 -2.37 5.90
N ASP A 19 3.93 -2.14 7.19
CA ASP A 19 2.75 -1.38 7.63
C ASP A 19 2.81 0.12 7.26
N ASP A 20 4.00 0.71 7.14
CA ASP A 20 4.13 2.09 6.63
C ASP A 20 3.67 2.19 5.18
N MET A 21 3.96 1.17 4.38
CA MET A 21 3.53 1.09 2.97
C MET A 21 2.01 1.02 2.90
N LYS A 22 1.38 0.18 3.73
CA LYS A 22 -0.08 0.06 3.80
C LYS A 22 -0.72 1.38 4.23
N GLN A 23 -0.17 2.06 5.23
CA GLN A 23 -0.68 3.34 5.72
C GLN A 23 -0.62 4.43 4.65
N MET A 24 0.44 4.45 3.84
CA MET A 24 0.66 5.49 2.82
C MET A 24 0.02 5.17 1.46
N ALA A 25 -0.39 3.93 1.22
CA ALA A 25 -0.92 3.50 -0.08
C ALA A 25 -2.13 4.33 -0.53
N LYS A 26 -3.16 4.47 0.31
CA LYS A 26 -4.35 5.27 -0.01
C LYS A 26 -4.06 6.76 -0.21
N PRO A 27 -3.47 7.50 0.75
CA PRO A 27 -3.25 8.95 0.61
C PRO A 27 -2.28 9.31 -0.53
N VAL A 28 -1.43 8.38 -0.99
CA VAL A 28 -0.50 8.64 -2.09
C VAL A 28 -1.06 8.19 -3.45
N LEU A 29 -1.77 7.06 -3.51
CA LEU A 29 -2.16 6.41 -4.77
C LEU A 29 -3.63 6.60 -5.16
N ALA A 30 -4.55 6.84 -4.22
CA ALA A 30 -5.98 6.85 -4.51
C ALA A 30 -6.38 7.88 -5.58
N HIS A 31 -5.66 9.01 -5.63
CA HIS A 31 -5.87 10.09 -6.59
C HIS A 31 -5.07 9.92 -7.89
N ARG A 32 -4.17 8.92 -7.93
CA ARG A 32 -3.26 8.65 -9.06
C ARG A 32 -3.74 7.51 -9.95
N ILE A 33 -4.78 6.80 -9.53
CA ILE A 33 -5.36 5.69 -10.28
C ILE A 33 -6.57 6.22 -11.05
N VAL A 34 -6.60 5.94 -12.35
CA VAL A 34 -7.78 6.18 -13.19
C VAL A 34 -8.39 4.81 -13.49
N PRO A 35 -9.49 4.43 -12.84
CA PRO A 35 -10.16 3.18 -13.14
C PRO A 35 -10.66 3.18 -14.58
N SER A 36 -10.34 2.13 -15.33
CA SER A 36 -11.02 1.88 -16.61
C SER A 36 -12.51 1.70 -16.31
N GLN A 37 -13.38 2.40 -17.04
CA GLN A 37 -14.83 2.32 -16.86
C GLN A 37 -15.29 0.87 -16.97
N ARG A 38 -15.56 0.24 -15.83
CA ARG A 38 -16.24 -1.05 -15.72
C ARG A 38 -17.60 -0.79 -15.09
N ILE A 39 -18.62 -1.45 -15.63
CA ILE A 39 -19.98 -1.41 -15.09
C ILE A 39 -19.90 -1.83 -13.60
N GLY A 40 -20.26 -0.94 -12.69
CA GLY A 40 -20.28 -1.19 -11.24
C GLY A 40 -19.23 -0.45 -10.40
N VAL A 41 -18.16 0.09 -10.99
CA VAL A 41 -17.15 0.86 -10.24
C VAL A 41 -17.64 2.30 -10.05
N LYS A 42 -17.99 2.67 -8.81
CA LYS A 42 -18.41 4.05 -8.49
C LYS A 42 -17.20 5.00 -8.52
N GLN A 43 -17.41 6.24 -8.95
CA GLN A 43 -16.42 7.30 -8.71
C GLN A 43 -16.17 7.42 -7.21
N GLY A 44 -14.90 7.33 -6.79
CA GLY A 44 -14.50 7.33 -5.38
C GLY A 44 -14.08 5.96 -4.81
N ASP A 45 -14.22 4.88 -5.59
CA ASP A 45 -13.87 3.51 -5.15
C ASP A 45 -12.37 3.16 -5.28
N THR A 46 -11.53 4.12 -5.65
CA THR A 46 -10.08 3.88 -5.81
C THR A 46 -9.40 3.48 -4.50
N ALA A 47 -9.92 3.95 -3.36
CA ALA A 47 -9.45 3.53 -2.04
C ALA A 47 -9.72 2.03 -1.78
N SER A 48 -10.92 1.54 -2.13
CA SER A 48 -11.27 0.12 -1.97
C SER A 48 -10.47 -0.75 -2.94
N ILE A 49 -10.27 -0.31 -4.19
CA ILE A 49 -9.39 -0.98 -5.15
C ILE A 49 -7.97 -1.13 -4.58
N ILE A 50 -7.44 -0.09 -3.93
CA ILE A 50 -6.12 -0.17 -3.28
C ILE A 50 -6.14 -1.18 -2.13
N ASP A 51 -7.19 -1.19 -1.31
CA ASP A 51 -7.32 -2.14 -0.21
C ASP A 51 -7.38 -3.60 -0.73
N GLU A 52 -8.12 -3.86 -1.82
CA GLU A 52 -8.16 -5.17 -2.48
C GLU A 52 -6.79 -5.59 -3.01
N ILE A 53 -6.06 -4.68 -3.67
CA ILE A 53 -4.72 -4.97 -4.20
C ILE A 53 -3.75 -5.30 -3.05
N LEU A 54 -3.80 -4.54 -1.95
CA LEU A 54 -2.93 -4.77 -0.79
C LEU A 54 -3.17 -6.14 -0.13
N GLN A 55 -4.38 -6.70 -0.25
CA GLN A 55 -4.70 -8.03 0.27
C GLN A 55 -4.14 -9.18 -0.60
N GLN A 56 -3.79 -8.92 -1.86
CA GLN A 56 -3.28 -9.96 -2.77
C GLN A 56 -1.82 -10.33 -2.52
N VAL A 57 -1.05 -9.45 -1.86
CA VAL A 57 0.37 -9.66 -1.59
C VAL A 57 0.59 -9.86 -0.10
N THR A 58 0.95 -11.09 0.27
CA THR A 58 1.31 -11.42 1.65
C THR A 58 2.57 -10.66 2.07
N VAL A 59 2.58 -10.18 3.31
CA VAL A 59 3.79 -9.58 3.90
C VAL A 59 4.81 -10.69 4.16
N PRO A 60 6.04 -10.57 3.63
CA PRO A 60 7.06 -11.59 3.86
C PRO A 60 7.37 -11.74 5.35
N THR A 61 7.40 -12.99 5.82
CA THR A 61 7.83 -13.31 7.19
C THR A 61 9.17 -14.04 7.15
N GLU A 62 9.93 -14.01 8.25
CA GLU A 62 11.29 -14.59 8.30
C GLU A 62 11.35 -16.04 7.78
N ARG A 63 10.31 -16.84 8.07
CA ARG A 63 10.19 -18.25 7.63
C ARG A 63 10.19 -18.44 6.11
N GLU A 64 9.89 -17.41 5.33
CA GLU A 64 9.82 -17.48 3.87
C GLU A 64 11.20 -17.39 3.21
N LYS A 65 12.19 -16.78 3.88
CA LYS A 65 13.57 -16.69 3.38
C LYS A 65 14.37 -17.97 3.53
N ASP A 66 13.92 -18.91 4.36
CA ASP A 66 14.59 -20.20 4.59
C ASP A 66 14.12 -21.29 3.61
N LEU A 67 13.20 -20.96 2.68
CA LEU A 67 12.57 -21.89 1.74
C LEU A 67 13.01 -21.71 0.27
N VAL A 68 14.01 -20.86 0.01
CA VAL A 68 14.56 -20.60 -1.34
C VAL A 68 16.07 -20.80 -1.36
#